data_AF-A0A212FAQ4-F1
#
_entry.id   AF-A0A212FAQ4-F1
#
_cell.length_a   1.000
_cell.length_b   1.000
_cell.length_c   1.000
_cell.angle_alpha   90.00
_cell.angle_beta   90.00
_cell.angle_gamma   90.00
#
_symmetry.space_group_name_H-M   'P 1'
#
loop_
_entity.id
_entity.type
_entity.pdbx_description
1 polymer ?
#
loop_
_entity_poly.entity_id
_entity_poly.type
_entity_poly.pdbx_seq_one_letter_code
_entity_poly.pdbx_strand_id
1 'polypeptide(L)'
;ALAILSNEIEVTENLPMPPVAYRRQTALALFYKGLLSLCPQSKLKSRYASGSIKIHETRKVSEAQFFYETDPSLWPLTKPIPRLNGLVQCAGETKYVDDLVQQPGEVFAAFVLSTVALGTIVNIDASKALVEGAFTLGVGYNTCEQIVNDPHTGEVLTNRTWNYWVPGATDIPQDMRIYFRKRSFSYEAILGSKATGEPATCMGVAVPFAMRAAIVASRQESGKPYNEWFQIDGACTVDKIAIACSTKVEEFQFL
;
A
#
# COMPACT_ATOMS: atom_id res chain seq x y z
N ALA A 1 34.90 4.20 28.55
CA ALA A 1 33.71 5.06 28.35
C ALA A 1 32.49 4.24 27.95
N LEU A 2 32.40 3.71 26.72
CA LEU A 2 31.21 2.96 26.29
C LEU A 2 30.93 1.69 27.09
N ALA A 3 31.95 0.92 27.46
CA ALA A 3 31.79 -0.24 28.32
C ALA A 3 31.29 0.12 29.73
N ILE A 4 31.65 1.30 30.24
CA ILE A 4 31.24 1.79 31.56
C ILE A 4 29.77 2.22 31.50
N LEU A 5 29.41 3.06 30.52
CA LEU A 5 28.02 3.46 30.30
C LEU A 5 27.12 2.26 30.00
N SER A 6 27.63 1.26 29.27
CA SER A 6 26.90 0.03 29.00
C SER A 6 26.63 -0.76 30.28
N ASN A 7 27.45 -0.65 31.32
CA ASN A 7 27.23 -1.32 32.60
C ASN A 7 26.34 -0.49 33.54
N GLU A 8 26.40 0.84 33.46
CA GLU A 8 25.63 1.76 34.30
C GLU A 8 24.20 2.00 33.81
N ILE A 9 23.94 1.81 32.51
CA ILE A 9 22.63 2.11 31.94
C ILE A 9 21.61 1.04 32.34
N GLU A 10 20.66 1.44 33.17
CA GLU A 10 19.49 0.63 33.52
C GLU A 10 18.32 1.01 32.60
N VAL A 11 17.96 0.09 31.70
CA VAL A 11 16.80 0.25 30.83
C VAL A 11 15.77 -0.79 31.27
N THR A 12 14.74 -0.36 31.98
CA THR A 12 13.62 -1.22 32.40
C THR A 12 12.73 -1.53 31.21
N GLU A 13 12.07 -2.69 31.22
CA GLU A 13 11.05 -3.03 30.24
C GLU A 13 9.79 -2.18 30.48
N ASN A 14 9.23 -1.66 29.39
CA ASN A 14 8.04 -0.81 29.45
C ASN A 14 7.35 -0.91 28.10
N LEU A 15 6.18 -1.54 28.05
CA LEU A 15 5.37 -1.68 26.83
C LEU A 15 4.44 -0.45 26.72
N PRO A 16 4.27 0.16 25.53
CA PRO A 16 4.53 -0.37 24.19
C PRO A 16 5.89 0.01 23.58
N MET A 17 6.85 0.48 24.37
CA MET A 17 8.10 1.04 23.84
C MET A 17 9.02 -0.06 23.26
N PRO A 18 9.90 0.28 22.27
CA PRO A 18 10.78 -0.68 21.59
C PRO A 18 11.64 -1.54 22.54
N PRO A 19 12.09 -2.75 22.15
CA PRO A 19 12.80 -3.68 23.02
C PRO A 19 13.96 -3.05 23.82
N VAL A 20 14.18 -3.54 25.03
CA VAL A 20 15.22 -3.03 25.96
C VAL A 20 16.60 -2.97 25.31
N ALA A 21 16.97 -4.01 24.54
CA ALA A 21 18.24 -4.08 23.82
C ALA A 21 18.41 -2.92 22.83
N TYR A 22 17.34 -2.60 22.07
CA TYR A 22 17.34 -1.51 21.11
C TYR A 22 17.52 -0.15 21.80
N ARG A 23 16.75 0.10 22.87
CA ARG A 23 16.84 1.36 23.63
C ARG A 23 18.23 1.55 24.25
N ARG A 24 18.82 0.48 24.81
CA ARG A 24 20.18 0.48 25.36
C ARG A 24 21.21 0.84 24.30
N GLN A 25 21.13 0.21 23.13
CA GLN A 25 22.06 0.46 22.03
C GLN A 25 21.93 1.87 21.46
N THR A 26 20.70 2.38 21.33
CA THR A 26 20.43 3.75 20.91
C THR A 26 21.02 4.77 21.87
N ALA A 27 20.87 4.59 23.18
CA ALA A 27 21.45 5.48 24.18
C ALA A 27 23.00 5.49 24.11
N LEU A 28 23.63 4.32 23.97
CA LEU A 28 25.08 4.21 23.78
C LEU A 28 25.54 4.90 22.50
N ALA A 29 24.80 4.75 21.40
CA ALA A 29 25.12 5.37 20.11
C ALA A 29 24.99 6.90 20.16
N LEU A 30 23.93 7.43 20.80
CA LEU A 30 23.74 8.87 20.98
C LEU A 30 24.83 9.47 21.89
N PHE A 31 25.18 8.80 22.98
CA PHE A 31 26.27 9.23 23.85
C PHE A 31 27.62 9.23 23.11
N TYR A 32 27.92 8.17 22.36
CA TYR A 32 29.12 8.10 21.52
C TYR A 32 29.17 9.25 20.52
N LYS A 33 28.05 9.51 19.83
CA LYS A 33 27.92 10.62 18.87
C LYS A 33 28.14 11.98 19.55
N GLY A 34 27.58 12.18 20.74
CA GLY A 34 27.80 13.38 21.54
C GLY A 34 29.28 13.59 21.91
N LEU A 35 29.96 12.53 22.35
CA LEU A 35 31.40 12.58 22.64
C LEU A 35 32.23 12.94 21.41
N LEU A 36 31.90 12.37 20.25
CA LEU A 36 32.58 12.70 19.00
C LEU A 36 32.35 14.16 18.59
N SER A 37 31.15 14.71 18.87
CA SER A 37 30.84 16.13 18.61
C SER A 37 31.58 17.10 19.52
N LEU A 38 31.91 16.69 20.75
CA LEU A 38 32.66 17.51 21.72
C LEU A 38 34.19 17.40 21.53
N CYS A 39 34.65 16.35 20.85
CA CYS A 39 36.07 16.12 20.64
C CYS A 39 36.64 17.12 19.61
N PRO A 40 37.77 17.80 19.89
CA PRO A 40 38.43 18.66 18.91
C PRO A 40 38.85 17.87 17.67
N GLN A 41 38.61 18.42 16.48
CA GLN A 41 38.96 17.78 15.20
C GLN A 41 40.44 17.38 15.11
N SER A 42 41.35 18.09 15.79
CA SER A 42 42.79 17.79 15.82
C SER A 42 43.14 16.47 16.50
N LYS A 43 42.29 15.98 17.43
CA LYS A 43 42.48 14.70 18.15
C LYS A 43 41.60 13.58 17.61
N LEU A 44 40.66 13.89 16.71
CA LEU A 44 39.71 12.94 16.16
C LEU A 44 40.36 12.14 15.03
N LYS A 45 40.40 10.81 15.18
CA LYS A 45 40.89 9.93 14.10
C LYS A 45 39.93 9.98 12.91
N SER A 46 40.48 10.03 11.70
CA SER A 46 39.71 10.11 10.44
C SER A 46 38.59 9.06 10.32
N ARG A 47 38.80 7.82 10.81
CA ARG A 47 37.78 6.75 10.83
C ARG A 47 36.49 7.12 11.58
N TYR A 48 36.57 7.98 12.60
CA TYR A 48 35.44 8.35 13.45
C TYR A 48 34.83 9.70 13.09
N ALA A 49 35.41 10.41 12.12
CA ALA A 49 34.96 11.73 11.70
C ALA A 49 33.54 11.71 11.11
N SER A 50 33.12 10.63 10.47
CA SER A 50 31.74 10.49 9.95
C SER A 50 30.70 10.43 11.07
N GLY A 51 31.07 9.95 12.26
CA GLY A 51 30.18 9.81 13.41
C GLY A 51 29.87 11.13 14.13
N SER A 52 30.75 12.13 14.04
CA SER A 52 30.52 13.46 14.63
C SER A 52 29.60 14.35 13.79
N ILE A 53 29.34 13.97 12.54
CA ILE A 53 28.56 14.79 11.62
C ILE A 53 27.09 14.77 12.02
N LYS A 54 26.52 15.98 12.13
CA LYS A 54 25.08 16.17 12.19
C LYS A 54 24.53 16.11 10.76
N ILE A 55 23.79 15.05 10.47
CA ILE A 55 23.26 14.77 9.12
C ILE A 55 22.37 15.93 8.63
N HIS A 56 21.62 16.57 9.52
CA HIS A 56 20.75 17.70 9.19
C HIS A 56 21.52 18.99 8.85
N GLU A 57 22.78 19.15 9.28
CA GLU A 57 23.61 20.31 8.95
C GLU A 57 24.38 20.12 7.64
N THR A 58 24.64 18.87 7.24
CA THR A 58 25.46 18.54 6.07
C THR A 58 24.66 18.15 4.84
N ARG A 59 23.49 17.55 5.03
CA ARG A 59 22.58 17.19 3.95
C ARG A 59 21.52 18.26 3.82
N LYS A 60 21.57 19.05 2.75
CA LYS A 60 20.46 19.94 2.37
C LYS A 60 19.20 19.10 2.20
N VAL A 61 18.07 19.62 2.66
CA VAL A 61 16.76 19.00 2.41
C VAL A 61 16.57 18.93 0.90
N SER A 62 16.19 17.76 0.41
CA SER A 62 15.90 17.59 -1.02
C SER A 62 14.61 18.33 -1.34
N GLU A 63 14.70 19.33 -2.21
CA GLU A 63 13.53 20.05 -2.74
C GLU A 63 13.24 19.54 -4.15
N ALA A 64 11.96 19.37 -4.46
CA ALA A 64 11.48 19.04 -5.79
C ALA A 64 10.41 20.06 -6.19
N GLN A 65 10.53 20.64 -7.38
CA GLN A 65 9.52 21.50 -7.97
C GLN A 65 8.91 20.76 -9.16
N PHE A 66 7.58 20.72 -9.21
CA PHE A 66 6.83 20.12 -10.31
C PHE A 66 6.11 21.24 -11.06
N PHE A 67 6.33 21.31 -12.36
CA PHE A 67 5.60 22.21 -13.25
C PHE A 67 4.58 21.37 -14.02
N TYR A 68 3.32 21.76 -13.95
CA TYR A 68 2.22 21.14 -14.69
C TYR A 68 1.71 22.17 -15.70
N GLU A 69 1.50 21.75 -16.94
CA GLU A 69 0.73 22.53 -17.91
C GLU A 69 -0.75 22.36 -17.57
N THR A 70 -1.43 23.46 -17.20
CA THR A 70 -2.82 23.42 -16.74
C THR A 70 -3.63 24.45 -17.51
N ASP A 71 -4.76 24.03 -18.10
CA ASP A 71 -5.71 24.94 -18.75
C ASP A 71 -6.86 25.30 -17.77
N PRO A 72 -6.96 26.54 -17.28
CA PRO A 72 -8.02 26.94 -16.34
C PRO A 72 -9.44 26.81 -16.88
N SER A 73 -9.64 26.80 -18.20
CA SER A 73 -10.97 26.67 -18.81
C SER A 73 -11.56 25.26 -18.64
N LEU A 74 -10.68 24.26 -18.44
CA LEU A 74 -11.02 22.85 -18.27
C LEU A 74 -11.01 22.41 -16.79
N TRP A 75 -10.93 23.34 -15.85
CA TRP A 75 -11.02 22.98 -14.43
C TRP A 75 -12.42 22.44 -14.09
N PRO A 76 -12.50 21.31 -13.35
CA PRO A 76 -11.46 20.70 -12.52
C PRO A 76 -10.59 19.62 -13.18
N LEU A 77 -10.75 19.30 -14.47
CA LEU A 77 -10.10 18.16 -15.13
C LEU A 77 -8.57 18.29 -15.24
N THR A 78 -8.08 19.47 -15.60
CA THR A 78 -6.64 19.79 -15.75
C THR A 78 -6.06 20.44 -14.49
N LYS A 79 -6.84 20.53 -13.41
CA LYS A 79 -6.39 21.16 -12.17
C LYS A 79 -5.41 20.22 -11.46
N PRO A 80 -4.19 20.67 -11.10
CA PRO A 80 -3.24 19.84 -10.38
C PRO A 80 -3.76 19.67 -8.95
N ILE A 81 -4.20 18.46 -8.61
CA ILE A 81 -4.68 18.13 -7.27
C ILE A 81 -3.59 17.33 -6.56
N PRO A 82 -2.95 17.88 -5.51
CA PRO A 82 -2.01 17.10 -4.72
C PRO A 82 -2.75 15.97 -4.01
N ARG A 83 -2.12 14.79 -3.93
CA ARG A 83 -2.66 13.68 -3.13
C ARG A 83 -2.76 14.15 -1.68
N LEU A 84 -3.97 14.18 -1.15
CA LEU A 84 -4.25 14.57 0.24
C LEU A 84 -3.40 13.75 1.23
N ASN A 85 -3.32 12.43 1.01
CA ASN A 85 -2.51 11.53 1.83
C ASN A 85 -1.00 11.72 1.62
N GLY A 86 -0.58 12.32 0.51
CA GLY A 86 0.83 12.53 0.18
C GLY A 86 1.52 13.48 1.16
N LEU A 87 0.82 14.54 1.58
CA LEU A 87 1.34 15.46 2.59
C LEU A 87 1.53 14.76 3.94
N VAL A 88 0.52 14.02 4.37
CA VAL A 88 0.52 13.26 5.63
C VAL A 88 1.60 12.17 5.61
N GLN A 89 1.84 11.54 4.46
CA GLN A 89 2.88 10.53 4.28
C GLN A 89 4.29 11.15 4.34
N CYS A 90 4.51 12.28 3.66
CA CYS A 90 5.78 13.00 3.70
C CYS A 90 6.06 13.63 5.07
N ALA A 91 5.02 14.05 5.79
CA ALA A 91 5.14 14.54 7.16
C ALA A 91 5.45 13.42 8.17
N GLY A 92 5.32 12.14 7.78
CA GLY A 92 5.46 11.00 8.68
C GLY A 92 4.27 10.81 9.63
N GLU A 93 3.15 11.48 9.35
CA GLU A 93 1.90 11.40 10.14
C GLU A 93 0.95 10.30 9.62
N THR A 94 1.28 9.67 8.49
CA THR A 94 0.49 8.57 7.95
C THR A 94 0.55 7.39 8.91
N LYS A 95 -0.62 6.94 9.33
CA LYS A 95 -0.76 5.70 10.08
C LYS A 95 -0.59 4.53 9.12
N TYR A 96 0.45 3.76 9.32
CA TYR A 96 0.68 2.50 8.63
C TYR A 96 -0.10 1.38 9.33
N VAL A 97 -0.18 0.23 8.69
CA VAL A 97 -0.87 -0.95 9.25
C VAL A 97 -0.32 -1.30 10.63
N ASP A 98 1.00 -1.14 10.84
CA ASP A 98 1.66 -1.38 12.13
C ASP A 98 1.33 -0.32 13.20
N ASP A 99 0.81 0.85 12.82
CA ASP A 99 0.38 1.92 13.75
C ASP A 99 -1.08 1.75 14.19
N LEU A 100 -1.83 0.84 13.56
CA LEU A 100 -3.22 0.55 13.89
C LEU A 100 -3.31 -0.55 14.95
N VAL A 101 -4.40 -0.54 15.71
CA VAL A 101 -4.67 -1.62 16.66
C VAL A 101 -5.02 -2.89 15.86
N GLN A 102 -4.40 -4.00 16.26
CA GLN A 102 -4.61 -5.33 15.68
C GLN A 102 -6.10 -5.66 15.65
N GLN A 103 -6.63 -5.98 14.47
CA GLN A 103 -8.03 -6.35 14.29
C GLN A 103 -8.23 -7.87 14.47
N PRO A 104 -9.34 -8.32 15.08
CA PRO A 104 -9.64 -9.75 15.16
C PRO A 104 -9.73 -10.38 13.76
N GLY A 105 -8.81 -11.31 13.46
CA GLY A 105 -8.77 -12.03 12.18
C GLY A 105 -7.85 -11.42 11.11
N GLU A 106 -7.01 -10.44 11.45
CA GLU A 106 -6.03 -9.90 10.50
C GLU A 106 -4.95 -10.91 10.09
N VAL A 107 -4.48 -10.79 8.85
CA VAL A 107 -3.45 -11.67 8.28
C VAL A 107 -2.07 -11.01 8.39
N PHE A 108 -1.09 -11.76 8.87
CA PHE A 108 0.28 -11.25 9.07
C PHE A 108 1.22 -11.77 7.99
N ALA A 109 2.06 -10.89 7.45
CA ALA A 109 3.21 -11.27 6.64
C ALA A 109 4.46 -11.33 7.53
N ALA A 110 5.11 -12.50 7.59
CA ALA A 110 6.39 -12.68 8.27
C ALA A 110 7.42 -13.17 7.27
N PHE A 111 8.61 -12.58 7.28
CA PHE A 111 9.74 -13.11 6.52
C PHE A 111 10.17 -14.44 7.13
N VAL A 112 9.96 -15.53 6.40
CA VAL A 112 10.53 -16.82 6.75
C VAL A 112 12.00 -16.81 6.32
N LEU A 113 12.86 -16.40 7.26
CA LEU A 113 14.30 -16.39 7.04
C LEU A 113 14.84 -17.82 7.15
N SER A 114 15.55 -18.27 6.12
CA SER A 114 16.24 -19.55 6.16
C SER A 114 17.45 -19.45 7.09
N THR A 115 17.56 -20.37 8.05
CA THR A 115 18.79 -20.56 8.84
C THR A 115 19.91 -21.20 8.02
N VAL A 116 19.58 -21.74 6.85
CA VAL A 116 20.52 -22.35 5.90
C VAL A 116 20.83 -21.35 4.80
N ALA A 117 22.07 -20.84 4.79
CA ALA A 117 22.52 -19.84 3.82
C ALA A 117 22.63 -20.39 2.38
N LEU A 118 22.74 -21.72 2.22
CA LEU A 118 22.93 -22.39 0.93
C LEU A 118 22.14 -23.71 0.92
N GLY A 119 20.82 -23.62 0.82
CA GLY A 119 19.90 -24.75 0.77
C GLY A 119 19.22 -24.86 -0.59
N THR A 120 18.96 -26.08 -1.04
CA THR A 120 18.14 -26.33 -2.25
C THR A 120 16.68 -26.47 -1.83
N ILE A 121 15.83 -25.59 -2.35
CA ILE A 121 14.37 -25.66 -2.12
C ILE A 121 13.84 -26.91 -2.84
N VAL A 122 13.32 -27.87 -2.08
CA VAL A 122 12.80 -29.13 -2.64
C VAL A 122 11.39 -28.95 -3.22
N ASN A 123 10.52 -28.21 -2.54
CA ASN A 123 9.18 -27.90 -3.00
C ASN A 123 8.58 -26.69 -2.26
N ILE A 124 7.78 -25.87 -2.95
CA ILE A 124 6.94 -24.82 -2.37
C ILE A 124 5.56 -24.96 -3.02
N ASP A 125 4.51 -25.10 -2.20
CA ASP A 125 3.13 -25.01 -2.69
C ASP A 125 2.65 -23.56 -2.64
N ALA A 126 2.74 -22.86 -3.78
CA ALA A 126 2.27 -21.50 -3.93
C ALA A 126 0.81 -21.40 -4.43
N SER A 127 0.10 -22.53 -4.58
CA SER A 127 -1.16 -22.58 -5.33
C SER A 127 -2.24 -21.64 -4.78
N LYS A 128 -2.36 -21.55 -3.45
CA LYS A 128 -3.32 -20.62 -2.79
C LYS A 128 -2.93 -19.17 -3.00
N ALA A 129 -1.66 -18.83 -2.74
CA ALA A 129 -1.15 -17.47 -2.88
C ALA A 129 -1.29 -16.94 -4.32
N LEU A 130 -1.10 -17.81 -5.32
CA LEU A 130 -1.32 -17.47 -6.72
C LEU A 130 -2.78 -17.09 -7.02
N VAL A 131 -3.74 -17.81 -6.41
CA VAL A 131 -5.17 -17.49 -6.57
C VAL A 131 -5.52 -16.17 -5.87
N GLU A 132 -4.99 -15.94 -4.66
CA GLU A 132 -5.22 -14.69 -3.92
C GLU A 132 -4.68 -13.48 -4.67
N GLY A 133 -3.42 -13.55 -5.11
CA GLY A 133 -2.80 -12.47 -5.87
C GLY A 133 -3.49 -12.21 -7.21
N ALA A 134 -3.85 -13.27 -7.94
CA ALA A 134 -4.55 -13.15 -9.21
C ALA A 134 -5.96 -12.57 -9.06
N PHE A 135 -6.72 -13.00 -8.04
CA PHE A 135 -8.02 -12.42 -7.77
C PHE A 135 -7.91 -10.93 -7.42
N THR A 136 -6.96 -10.54 -6.54
CA THR A 136 -6.73 -9.14 -6.17
C THR A 136 -6.32 -8.29 -7.37
N LEU A 137 -5.48 -8.82 -8.27
CA LEU A 137 -5.18 -8.17 -9.55
C LEU A 137 -6.44 -7.95 -10.38
N GLY A 138 -7.32 -8.96 -10.44
CA GLY A 138 -8.62 -8.85 -11.10
C GLY A 138 -9.53 -7.80 -10.45
N VAL A 139 -9.51 -7.68 -9.12
CA VAL A 139 -10.23 -6.61 -8.41
C VAL A 139 -9.70 -5.25 -8.85
N GLY A 140 -8.38 -5.04 -8.80
CA GLY A 140 -7.73 -3.79 -9.22
C GLY A 140 -8.09 -3.36 -10.62
N TYR A 141 -7.95 -4.29 -11.58
CA TYR A 141 -8.34 -4.10 -12.98
C TYR A 141 -9.77 -3.59 -13.15
N ASN A 142 -10.71 -4.09 -12.32
CA ASN A 142 -12.13 -3.75 -12.42
C ASN A 142 -12.53 -2.53 -11.59
N THR A 143 -11.70 -2.02 -10.67
CA THR A 143 -12.11 -0.97 -9.71
C THR A 143 -11.23 0.27 -9.75
N CYS A 144 -9.93 0.15 -9.45
CA CYS A 144 -9.04 1.29 -9.21
C CYS A 144 -8.00 1.51 -10.32
N GLU A 145 -7.62 0.47 -11.06
CA GLU A 145 -6.59 0.56 -12.08
C GLU A 145 -7.15 1.14 -13.37
N GLN A 146 -6.98 2.46 -13.56
CA GLN A 146 -7.41 3.16 -14.76
C GLN A 146 -6.22 3.78 -15.49
N ILE A 147 -6.14 3.51 -16.79
CA ILE A 147 -5.22 4.20 -17.70
C ILE A 147 -5.93 5.41 -18.29
N VAL A 148 -5.35 6.60 -18.09
CA VAL A 148 -5.85 7.84 -18.70
C VAL A 148 -4.82 8.37 -19.68
N ASN A 149 -5.27 8.65 -20.90
CA ASN A 149 -4.45 9.21 -21.96
C ASN A 149 -4.92 10.62 -22.28
N ASP A 150 -3.99 11.50 -22.67
CA ASP A 150 -4.31 12.80 -23.24
C ASP A 150 -4.99 12.60 -24.61
N PRO A 151 -6.23 13.11 -24.81
CA PRO A 151 -6.96 12.97 -26.07
C PRO A 151 -6.27 13.60 -27.28
N HIS A 152 -5.42 14.61 -27.09
CA HIS A 152 -4.79 15.36 -28.17
C HIS A 152 -3.42 14.81 -28.55
N THR A 153 -2.61 14.48 -27.55
CA THR A 153 -1.22 14.02 -27.74
C THR A 153 -1.10 12.50 -27.74
N GLY A 154 -2.05 11.79 -27.13
CA GLY A 154 -1.99 10.34 -26.91
C GLY A 154 -1.05 9.91 -25.77
N GLU A 155 -0.47 10.87 -25.02
CA GLU A 155 0.41 10.57 -23.90
C GLU A 155 -0.35 9.91 -22.73
N VAL A 156 0.26 8.91 -22.09
CA VAL A 156 -0.28 8.28 -20.88
C VAL A 156 -0.05 9.19 -19.66
N LEU A 157 -1.12 9.76 -19.12
CA LEU A 157 -1.09 10.65 -17.95
C LEU A 157 -0.91 9.87 -16.64
N THR A 158 -1.35 8.61 -16.61
CA THR A 158 -1.23 7.69 -15.46
C THR A 158 0.07 6.88 -15.52
N ASN A 159 1.20 7.53 -15.77
CA ASN A 159 2.51 6.89 -15.97
C ASN A 159 3.34 6.73 -14.68
N ARG A 160 2.78 7.05 -13.52
CA ARG A 160 3.47 7.04 -12.21
C ARG A 160 2.58 6.44 -11.14
N THR A 161 3.21 5.92 -10.08
CA THR A 161 2.54 5.41 -8.87
C THR A 161 1.67 6.44 -8.14
N TRP A 162 1.82 7.72 -8.46
CA TRP A 162 0.96 8.78 -7.93
C TRP A 162 -0.40 8.86 -8.62
N ASN A 163 -0.42 8.56 -9.93
CA ASN A 163 -1.58 8.73 -10.81
C ASN A 163 -2.23 7.39 -11.20
N TYR A 164 -1.52 6.28 -11.03
CA TYR A 164 -2.02 4.93 -11.28
C TYR A 164 -2.13 4.16 -9.96
N TRP A 165 -3.36 3.83 -9.57
CA TRP A 165 -3.64 3.19 -8.28
C TRP A 165 -3.86 1.69 -8.44
N VAL A 166 -3.01 0.93 -7.76
CA VAL A 166 -3.13 -0.52 -7.62
C VAL A 166 -3.81 -0.86 -6.29
N PRO A 167 -4.44 -2.05 -6.16
CA PRO A 167 -4.99 -2.52 -4.90
C PRO A 167 -3.95 -2.54 -3.78
N GLY A 168 -4.27 -1.89 -2.67
CA GLY A 168 -3.55 -1.97 -1.40
C GLY A 168 -4.15 -3.03 -0.47
N ALA A 169 -3.57 -3.14 0.73
CA ALA A 169 -4.03 -4.09 1.74
C ALA A 169 -5.51 -3.89 2.16
N THR A 170 -6.01 -2.66 2.09
CA THR A 170 -7.39 -2.30 2.43
C THR A 170 -8.40 -2.66 1.34
N ASP A 171 -7.94 -2.93 0.13
CA ASP A 171 -8.80 -3.25 -1.02
C ASP A 171 -9.04 -4.77 -1.12
N ILE A 172 -8.29 -5.57 -0.36
CA ILE A 172 -8.45 -7.02 -0.29
C ILE A 172 -9.71 -7.33 0.54
N PRO A 173 -10.59 -8.26 0.10
CA PRO A 173 -11.76 -8.63 0.88
C PRO A 173 -11.39 -9.09 2.29
N GLN A 174 -12.10 -8.55 3.29
CA GLN A 174 -11.86 -8.88 4.70
C GLN A 174 -12.04 -10.39 4.99
N ASP A 175 -12.98 -11.05 4.30
CA ASP A 175 -13.15 -12.51 4.36
C ASP A 175 -12.98 -13.10 2.95
N MET A 176 -11.77 -13.63 2.70
CA MET A 176 -11.40 -14.25 1.43
C MET A 176 -11.10 -15.74 1.64
N ARG A 177 -12.03 -16.61 1.21
CA ARG A 177 -11.91 -18.06 1.40
C ARG A 177 -11.67 -18.78 0.08
N ILE A 178 -10.58 -19.53 0.00
CA ILE A 178 -10.22 -20.31 -1.18
C ILE A 178 -10.22 -21.81 -0.87
N TYR A 179 -10.97 -22.55 -1.68
CA TYR A 179 -11.05 -24.00 -1.59
C TYR A 179 -10.75 -24.64 -2.94
N PHE A 180 -9.77 -25.54 -2.96
CA PHE A 180 -9.56 -26.40 -4.12
C PHE A 180 -10.45 -27.63 -4.04
N ARG A 181 -11.03 -28.01 -5.19
CA ARG A 181 -11.82 -29.24 -5.30
C ARG A 181 -10.93 -30.43 -4.98
N LYS A 182 -11.28 -31.17 -3.92
CA LYS A 182 -10.57 -32.38 -3.53
C LYS A 182 -10.81 -33.49 -4.56
N ARG A 183 -9.81 -34.36 -4.76
CA ARG A 183 -9.87 -35.55 -5.63
C ARG A 183 -10.18 -35.24 -7.11
N SER A 184 -9.68 -34.13 -7.64
CA SER A 184 -9.91 -33.72 -9.04
C SER A 184 -8.73 -34.03 -9.98
N PHE A 185 -8.08 -35.18 -9.80
CA PHE A 185 -6.90 -35.56 -10.59
C PHE A 185 -7.27 -35.74 -12.08
N SER A 186 -6.40 -35.28 -12.97
CA SER A 186 -6.50 -35.49 -14.43
C SER A 186 -5.21 -36.10 -14.95
N TYR A 187 -5.29 -36.94 -15.99
CA TYR A 187 -4.11 -37.49 -16.68
C TYR A 187 -3.64 -36.60 -17.84
N GLU A 188 -4.38 -35.54 -18.17
CA GLU A 188 -4.06 -34.65 -19.30
C GLU A 188 -2.86 -33.75 -19.04
N ALA A 189 -2.61 -33.40 -17.77
CA ALA A 189 -1.55 -32.50 -17.36
C ALA A 189 -0.53 -33.23 -16.48
N ILE A 190 0.71 -32.72 -16.47
CA ILE A 190 1.81 -33.28 -15.67
C ILE A 190 1.37 -33.35 -14.20
N LEU A 191 1.39 -34.56 -13.64
CA LEU A 191 1.00 -34.85 -12.26
C LEU A 191 -0.42 -34.40 -11.90
N GLY A 192 -1.31 -34.26 -12.89
CA GLY A 192 -2.67 -33.77 -12.69
C GLY A 192 -2.77 -32.31 -12.25
N SER A 193 -1.72 -31.53 -12.51
CA SER A 193 -1.68 -30.08 -12.25
C SER A 193 -2.67 -29.31 -13.14
N LYS A 194 -3.05 -28.12 -12.69
CA LYS A 194 -3.89 -27.18 -13.45
C LYS A 194 -3.39 -25.77 -13.22
N ALA A 195 -3.48 -24.92 -14.24
CA ALA A 195 -3.21 -23.49 -14.09
C ALA A 195 -4.28 -22.84 -13.21
N THR A 196 -3.84 -22.07 -12.20
CA THR A 196 -4.73 -21.41 -11.24
C THR A 196 -4.66 -19.89 -11.27
N GLY A 197 -3.60 -19.30 -11.83
CA GLY A 197 -3.39 -17.85 -11.85
C GLY A 197 -4.43 -17.12 -12.70
N GLU A 198 -4.33 -17.19 -14.03
CA GLU A 198 -5.21 -16.44 -14.94
C GLU A 198 -6.72 -16.71 -14.72
N PRO A 199 -7.18 -17.95 -14.47
CA PRO A 199 -8.59 -18.19 -14.19
C PRO A 199 -9.09 -17.44 -12.94
N ALA A 200 -8.24 -17.28 -11.93
CA ALA A 200 -8.59 -16.53 -10.72
C ALA A 200 -8.69 -15.01 -10.98
N THR A 201 -7.86 -14.46 -11.88
CA THR A 201 -7.99 -13.05 -12.31
C THR A 201 -9.36 -12.79 -12.94
N CYS A 202 -9.85 -13.70 -13.78
CA CYS A 202 -11.18 -13.57 -14.38
C CYS A 202 -12.31 -13.58 -13.33
N MET A 203 -12.12 -14.23 -12.18
CA MET A 203 -13.11 -14.22 -11.10
C MET A 203 -13.25 -12.86 -10.40
N GLY A 204 -12.30 -11.94 -10.59
CA GLY A 204 -12.38 -10.56 -10.08
C GLY A 204 -13.61 -9.80 -10.60
N VAL A 205 -14.21 -10.24 -11.71
CA VAL A 205 -15.46 -9.68 -12.27
C VAL A 205 -16.66 -9.80 -11.31
N ALA A 206 -16.59 -10.64 -10.28
CA ALA A 206 -17.62 -10.71 -9.25
C ALA A 206 -17.82 -9.35 -8.54
N VAL A 207 -16.75 -8.57 -8.37
CA VAL A 207 -16.79 -7.26 -7.70
C VAL A 207 -17.61 -6.21 -8.47
N PRO A 208 -17.37 -5.94 -9.77
CA PRO A 208 -18.20 -4.99 -10.51
C PRO A 208 -19.65 -5.42 -10.63
N PHE A 209 -19.96 -6.73 -10.65
CA PHE A 209 -21.36 -7.19 -10.57
C PHE A 209 -22.00 -6.87 -9.22
N ALA A 210 -21.28 -7.05 -8.10
CA ALA A 210 -21.76 -6.67 -6.78
C ALA A 210 -21.97 -5.15 -6.67
N MET A 211 -21.03 -4.35 -7.18
CA MET A 211 -21.16 -2.89 -7.26
C MET A 211 -22.37 -2.46 -8.09
N ARG A 212 -22.58 -3.11 -9.25
CA ARG A 212 -23.75 -2.83 -10.11
C ARG A 212 -25.06 -3.14 -9.37
N ALA A 213 -25.14 -4.22 -8.61
CA ALA A 213 -26.31 -4.53 -7.78
C ALA A 213 -26.53 -3.46 -6.68
N ALA A 214 -25.47 -2.98 -6.04
CA ALA A 214 -25.55 -1.89 -5.07
C ALA A 214 -26.03 -0.58 -5.69
N ILE A 215 -25.55 -0.24 -6.89
CA ILE A 215 -26.00 0.94 -7.64
C ILE A 215 -27.47 0.82 -8.02
N VAL A 216 -27.93 -0.36 -8.46
CA VAL A 216 -29.35 -0.60 -8.74
C VAL A 216 -30.20 -0.37 -7.50
N ALA A 217 -29.76 -0.85 -6.33
CA ALA A 217 -30.47 -0.62 -5.07
C ALA A 217 -30.53 0.87 -4.70
N SER A 218 -29.41 1.59 -4.80
CA SER A 218 -29.37 3.04 -4.58
C SER A 218 -30.28 3.81 -5.54
N ARG A 219 -30.29 3.45 -6.83
CA ARG A 219 -31.18 4.05 -7.84
C ARG A 219 -32.66 3.83 -7.50
N GLN A 220 -33.02 2.65 -7.01
CA GLN A 220 -34.40 2.35 -6.58
C GLN A 220 -34.84 3.27 -5.43
N GLU A 221 -33.95 3.51 -4.45
CA GLU A 221 -34.23 4.43 -3.33
C GLU A 221 -34.46 5.86 -3.81
N SER A 222 -33.71 6.34 -4.81
CA SER A 222 -33.91 7.65 -5.44
C SER A 222 -35.14 7.73 -6.37
N GLY A 223 -35.90 6.65 -6.50
CA GLY A 223 -37.14 6.56 -7.30
C GLY A 223 -36.94 6.21 -8.77
N LYS A 224 -35.77 5.68 -9.16
CA LYS A 224 -35.50 5.20 -10.51
C LYS A 224 -35.96 3.74 -10.68
N PRO A 225 -36.50 3.38 -11.86
CA PRO A 225 -36.95 2.02 -12.09
C PRO A 225 -35.77 1.04 -12.18
N TYR A 226 -35.96 -0.17 -11.65
CA TYR A 226 -34.91 -1.19 -11.53
C TYR A 226 -34.33 -1.67 -12.87
N ASN A 227 -35.11 -1.53 -13.95
CA ASN A 227 -34.77 -2.00 -15.29
C ASN A 227 -34.15 -0.90 -16.16
N GLU A 228 -33.91 0.29 -15.61
CA GLU A 228 -33.22 1.35 -16.32
C GLU A 228 -31.75 0.96 -16.55
N TRP A 229 -31.35 0.88 -17.82
CA TRP A 229 -29.96 0.63 -18.16
C TRP A 229 -29.08 1.83 -17.80
N PHE A 230 -27.92 1.55 -17.19
CA PHE A 230 -26.86 2.53 -16.99
C PHE A 230 -25.50 1.94 -17.38
N GLN A 231 -24.71 2.76 -18.06
CA GLN A 231 -23.41 2.40 -18.58
C GLN A 231 -22.33 2.64 -17.51
N ILE A 232 -21.45 1.65 -17.30
CA ILE A 232 -20.20 1.81 -16.53
C ILE A 232 -19.12 1.10 -17.32
N ASP A 233 -18.27 1.89 -17.98
CA ASP A 233 -17.22 1.38 -18.85
C ASP A 233 -15.85 1.40 -18.12
N GLY A 234 -15.08 0.33 -18.33
CA GLY A 234 -13.77 0.15 -17.72
C GLY A 234 -13.82 -0.04 -16.20
N ALA A 235 -12.81 0.46 -15.49
CA ALA A 235 -12.72 0.38 -14.04
C ALA A 235 -13.87 1.16 -13.38
N CYS A 236 -14.52 0.54 -12.39
CA CYS A 236 -15.61 1.07 -11.57
C CYS A 236 -15.04 2.03 -10.49
N THR A 237 -14.50 3.15 -10.94
CA THR A 237 -13.93 4.18 -10.07
C THR A 237 -15.02 4.93 -9.29
N VAL A 238 -14.63 5.56 -8.18
CA VAL A 238 -15.56 6.22 -7.25
C VAL A 238 -16.41 7.30 -7.93
N ASP A 239 -15.80 8.09 -8.82
CA ASP A 239 -16.47 9.12 -9.61
C ASP A 239 -17.54 8.52 -10.53
N LYS A 240 -17.23 7.43 -11.24
CA LYS A 240 -18.19 6.74 -12.11
C LYS A 240 -19.33 6.13 -11.32
N ILE A 241 -19.03 5.51 -10.17
CA ILE A 241 -20.05 4.95 -9.28
C ILE A 241 -20.97 6.05 -8.78
N ALA A 242 -20.42 7.17 -8.31
CA ALA A 242 -21.22 8.30 -7.82
C ALA A 242 -22.15 8.87 -8.90
N ILE A 243 -21.66 9.05 -10.13
CA ILE A 243 -22.47 9.49 -11.27
C ILE A 243 -23.54 8.43 -11.60
N ALA A 244 -23.18 7.15 -11.58
CA ALA A 244 -24.07 6.03 -11.89
C ALA A 244 -25.14 5.79 -10.82
N CYS A 245 -24.97 6.23 -9.57
CA CYS A 245 -26.03 6.17 -8.57
C CYS A 245 -27.15 7.18 -8.87
N SER A 246 -26.85 8.30 -9.54
CA SER A 246 -27.83 9.36 -9.86
C SER A 246 -28.63 9.86 -8.64
N THR A 247 -27.99 9.86 -7.46
CA THR A 247 -28.53 10.34 -6.18
C THR A 247 -28.80 11.84 -6.24
N LYS A 248 -29.91 12.28 -5.66
CA LYS A 248 -30.23 13.72 -5.60
C LYS A 248 -29.42 14.39 -4.50
N VAL A 249 -29.05 15.66 -4.69
CA VAL A 249 -28.31 16.41 -3.66
C VAL A 249 -29.15 16.53 -2.37
N GLU A 250 -30.47 16.60 -2.49
CA GLU A 250 -31.38 16.66 -1.33
C GLU A 250 -31.39 15.38 -0.48
N GLU A 251 -30.97 14.24 -1.03
CA GLU A 251 -30.96 12.94 -0.34
C GLU A 251 -29.72 12.77 0.55
N PHE A 252 -28.70 13.62 0.40
CA PHE A 252 -27.51 13.60 1.25
C PHE A 252 -27.83 14.23 2.62
N GLN A 253 -27.98 13.38 3.63
CA GLN A 253 -27.97 13.83 5.03
C GLN A 253 -26.54 14.19 5.41
N PHE A 254 -26.21 15.48 5.39
CA PHE A 254 -24.99 15.97 6.03
C PHE A 254 -25.18 15.80 7.55
N LEU A 255 -24.43 14.86 8.13
CA LEU A 255 -24.25 14.72 9.58
C LEU A 255 -23.42 15.88 10.13
#